data_AF-A0A811M6F4-F1
#
_entry.id   AF-A0A811M6F4-F1
#
_cell.length_a   1.000
_cell.length_b   1.000
_cell.length_c   1.000
_cell.angle_alpha   90.00
_cell.angle_beta   90.00
_cell.angle_gamma   90.00
#
_symmetry.space_group_name_H-M   'P 1'
#
loop_
_entity.id
_entity.type
_entity.pdbx_description
1 polymer ?
#
loop_
_entity_poly.entity_id
_entity_poly.type
_entity_poly.pdbx_seq_one_letter_code
_entity_poly.pdbx_strand_id
1 'polypeptide(L)'
;MENMLAQPAQDLEIPRSSTEIVSKVLSQTSAASTFLNNAGIETPKKAEEIEESMAKTQEEVRKAQQEMEEFKKKQEANDLLLQRILNLNSGNSGCI
;
A
#
# COMPACT_ATOMS: atom_id res chain seq x y z
N MET A 1 21.35 12.92 -69.97
CA MET A 1 22.07 12.66 -68.70
C MET A 1 21.19 13.26 -67.61
N GLU A 2 20.22 12.49 -67.12
CA GLU A 2 19.32 12.89 -66.04
C GLU A 2 19.79 12.23 -64.76
N ASN A 3 20.07 13.03 -63.74
CA ASN A 3 20.53 12.55 -62.44
C ASN A 3 19.29 12.18 -61.62
N MET A 4 19.03 10.89 -61.44
CA MET A 4 18.01 10.40 -60.52
C MET A 4 18.51 10.61 -59.08
N LEU A 5 18.16 11.75 -58.48
CA LEU A 5 18.22 11.93 -57.03
C LEU A 5 17.18 10.99 -56.41
N ALA A 6 17.62 9.79 -56.03
CA ALA A 6 16.83 8.89 -55.20
C ALA A 6 16.54 9.61 -53.88
N GLN A 7 15.28 10.00 -53.67
CA GLN A 7 14.80 10.45 -52.37
C GLN A 7 14.94 9.28 -51.40
N PRO A 8 15.61 9.43 -50.25
CA PRO A 8 15.57 8.42 -49.22
C PRO A 8 14.11 8.33 -48.73
N ALA A 9 13.53 7.13 -48.80
CA ALA A 9 12.21 6.85 -48.24
C ALA A 9 12.20 7.28 -46.76
N GLN A 10 11.38 8.27 -46.43
CA GLN A 10 11.26 8.85 -45.08
C GLN A 10 10.50 7.94 -44.10
N ASP A 11 10.57 6.63 -44.29
CA ASP A 11 9.88 5.64 -43.45
C ASP A 11 10.85 4.73 -42.69
N LEU A 12 12.15 5.04 -42.73
CA LEU A 12 13.09 4.51 -41.77
C LEU A 12 13.05 5.41 -40.53
N GLU A 13 12.27 5.02 -39.52
CA GLU A 13 12.37 5.56 -38.16
C GLU A 13 13.86 5.71 -37.83
N ILE A 14 14.28 6.97 -37.64
CA ILE A 14 15.60 7.37 -37.15
C ILE A 14 15.97 6.38 -36.03
N PRO A 15 17.16 5.77 -36.04
CA PRO A 15 17.49 4.69 -35.11
C PRO A 15 17.09 5.10 -33.70
N ARG A 16 16.05 4.43 -33.19
CA ARG A 16 15.55 4.58 -31.84
C ARG A 16 16.76 4.64 -30.93
N SER A 17 16.89 5.72 -30.17
CA SER A 17 18.01 5.89 -29.26
C SER A 17 18.18 4.59 -28.47
N SER A 18 19.42 4.16 -28.19
CA SER A 18 19.64 2.96 -27.37
C SER A 18 18.85 3.03 -26.06
N THR A 19 18.69 4.24 -25.52
CA THR A 19 17.82 4.53 -24.37
C THR A 19 16.34 4.25 -24.64
N GLU A 20 15.84 4.58 -25.82
CA GLU A 20 14.46 4.37 -26.24
C GLU A 20 14.17 2.88 -26.52
N ILE A 21 15.12 2.18 -27.14
CA ILE A 21 15.06 0.72 -27.32
C ILE A 21 15.05 0.03 -25.96
N VAL A 22 15.96 0.41 -25.05
CA VAL A 22 16.03 -0.14 -23.70
C VAL A 22 14.74 0.17 -22.93
N SER A 23 14.23 1.40 -23.00
CA SER A 23 12.95 1.76 -22.38
C SER A 23 11.78 0.94 -22.93
N LYS A 24 11.73 0.69 -24.24
CA LYS A 24 10.69 -0.12 -24.87
C LYS A 24 10.78 -1.58 -24.46
N VAL A 25 11.97 -2.16 -24.41
CA VAL A 25 12.22 -3.55 -23.96
C VAL A 25 11.89 -3.71 -22.48
N LEU A 26 12.25 -2.75 -21.65
CA LEU A 26 11.90 -2.74 -20.22
C LEU A 26 10.41 -2.46 -19.97
N SER A 27 9.71 -1.79 -20.89
CA SER A 27 8.26 -1.58 -20.80
C SER A 27 7.45 -2.82 -21.19
N GLN A 28 8.08 -3.80 -21.84
CA GLN A 28 7.46 -5.10 -22.10
C GLN A 28 7.55 -5.94 -20.81
N THR A 29 6.54 -5.84 -19.95
CA THR A 29 6.49 -6.45 -18.61
C THR A 29 6.94 -7.92 -18.55
N SER A 30 6.59 -8.74 -19.54
CA SER A 30 7.02 -10.14 -19.61
C SER A 30 8.53 -10.27 -19.85
N ALA A 31 9.06 -9.54 -20.83
CA ALA A 31 10.46 -9.58 -21.22
C ALA A 31 11.37 -8.87 -20.19
N ALA A 32 10.93 -7.74 -19.66
CA ALA A 32 11.64 -6.95 -18.66
C ALA A 32 11.96 -7.77 -17.40
N SER A 33 10.99 -8.54 -16.89
CA SER A 33 11.24 -9.39 -15.73
C SER A 33 12.29 -10.48 -16.00
N THR A 34 12.28 -11.10 -17.18
CA THR A 34 13.25 -12.16 -17.53
C THR A 34 14.64 -11.59 -17.79
N PHE A 35 14.74 -10.46 -18.50
CA PHE A 35 16.02 -9.78 -18.75
C PHE A 35 16.68 -9.30 -17.47
N LEU A 36 15.91 -8.69 -16.56
CA LEU A 36 16.42 -8.20 -15.29
C LEU A 36 16.84 -9.38 -14.39
N ASN A 37 16.06 -10.46 -14.32
CA ASN A 37 16.42 -11.67 -13.57
C ASN A 37 17.71 -12.31 -14.11
N ASN A 38 17.86 -12.42 -15.44
CA ASN A 38 19.07 -12.98 -16.06
C ASN A 38 20.31 -12.08 -15.85
N ALA A 39 20.11 -10.76 -15.71
CA ALA A 39 21.15 -9.80 -15.38
C ALA A 39 21.47 -9.75 -13.87
N GLY A 40 20.83 -10.58 -13.05
CA GLY A 40 20.96 -10.56 -11.58
C GLY A 40 20.33 -9.33 -10.92
N ILE A 41 19.49 -8.59 -11.65
CA ILE A 41 18.74 -7.45 -11.16
C ILE A 41 17.39 -7.97 -10.68
N GLU A 42 17.27 -8.18 -9.37
CA GLU A 42 16.01 -8.59 -8.76
C GLU A 42 14.95 -7.51 -8.97
N THR A 43 13.97 -7.81 -9.80
CA THR A 43 12.76 -6.99 -9.88
C THR A 43 11.93 -7.23 -8.63
N PRO A 44 11.41 -6.19 -7.98
CA PRO A 44 10.58 -6.38 -6.81
C PRO A 44 9.28 -7.07 -7.24
N LYS A 45 9.16 -8.38 -6.99
CA LYS A 45 7.89 -9.14 -6.96
C LYS A 45 6.97 -8.67 -5.81
N LYS A 46 7.02 -7.38 -5.47
CA LYS A 46 6.42 -6.78 -4.29
C LYS A 46 4.91 -6.61 -4.39
N ALA A 47 4.31 -6.67 -5.57
CA ALA A 47 2.88 -6.38 -5.69
C ALA A 47 2.01 -7.38 -4.92
N GLU A 48 2.29 -8.68 -5.07
CA GLU A 48 1.47 -9.75 -4.48
C GLU A 48 1.75 -9.93 -2.98
N GLU A 49 3.02 -9.78 -2.56
CA GLU A 49 3.45 -9.86 -1.16
C GLU A 49 3.03 -8.62 -0.33
N ILE A 50 2.95 -7.44 -0.97
CA ILE A 50 2.38 -6.23 -0.35
C ILE A 50 0.87 -6.37 -0.15
N GLU A 51 0.15 -6.96 -1.10
CA GLU A 51 -1.30 -7.11 -0.99
C GLU A 51 -1.69 -8.09 0.14
N GLU A 52 -0.99 -9.22 0.26
CA GLU A 52 -1.23 -10.18 1.34
C GLU A 52 -0.85 -9.62 2.72
N SER A 53 0.26 -8.88 2.81
CA SER A 53 0.67 -8.22 4.06
C SER A 53 -0.27 -7.09 4.46
N MET A 54 -0.78 -6.32 3.50
CA MET A 54 -1.76 -5.25 3.76
C MET A 54 -3.09 -5.82 4.25
N ALA A 55 -3.55 -6.94 3.69
CA ALA A 55 -4.78 -7.62 4.13
C ALA A 55 -4.66 -8.10 5.59
N LYS A 56 -3.53 -8.71 5.97
CA LYS A 56 -3.26 -9.13 7.36
C LYS A 56 -3.20 -7.94 8.31
N THR A 57 -2.49 -6.87 7.95
CA THR A 57 -2.41 -5.65 8.77
C THR A 57 -3.79 -5.02 8.96
N GLN A 58 -4.64 -5.01 7.93
CA GLN A 58 -5.98 -4.43 8.04
C GLN A 58 -6.89 -5.23 8.98
N GLU A 59 -6.78 -6.57 8.97
CA GLU A 59 -7.52 -7.41 9.91
C GLU A 59 -7.08 -7.18 11.36
N GLU A 60 -5.77 -7.10 11.61
CA GLU A 60 -5.22 -6.84 12.94
C GLU A 60 -5.64 -5.46 13.49
N VAL A 61 -5.59 -4.43 12.65
CA VAL A 61 -6.07 -3.09 13.02
C VAL A 61 -7.55 -3.13 13.38
N ARG A 62 -8.38 -3.87 12.63
CA ARG A 62 -9.80 -3.98 12.92
C ARG A 62 -10.05 -4.68 14.26
N LYS A 63 -9.33 -5.77 14.56
CA LYS A 63 -9.43 -6.46 15.85
C LYS A 63 -8.99 -5.56 17.00
N ALA A 64 -7.86 -4.88 16.87
CA ALA A 64 -7.37 -3.96 17.88
C ALA A 64 -8.36 -2.80 18.15
N GLN A 65 -9.01 -2.28 17.11
CA GLN A 65 -10.05 -1.25 17.27
C GLN A 65 -11.27 -1.77 18.03
N GLN A 66 -11.73 -2.99 17.76
CA GLN A 66 -12.84 -3.61 18.48
C GLN A 66 -12.51 -3.82 19.95
N GLU A 67 -11.32 -4.35 20.26
CA GLU A 67 -10.87 -4.55 21.65
C GLU A 67 -10.75 -3.21 22.40
N MET A 68 -10.25 -2.17 21.75
CA MET A 68 -10.16 -0.82 22.33
C MET A 68 -11.55 -0.26 22.65
N GLU A 69 -12.52 -0.42 21.74
CA GLU A 69 -13.88 0.06 21.96
C GLU A 69 -14.57 -0.69 23.11
N GLU A 70 -14.39 -2.01 23.20
CA GLU A 70 -14.91 -2.82 24.31
C GLU A 70 -14.27 -2.43 25.65
N PHE A 71 -12.95 -2.22 25.66
CA PHE A 71 -12.23 -1.79 26.85
C PHE A 71 -12.74 -0.43 27.33
N LYS A 72 -12.92 0.51 26.39
CA LYS A 72 -13.47 1.84 26.69
C LYS A 72 -14.88 1.76 27.28
N LYS A 73 -15.78 0.95 26.72
CA LYS A 73 -17.13 0.75 27.27
C LYS A 73 -17.09 0.18 28.68
N LYS A 74 -16.19 -0.78 28.95
CA LYS A 74 -16.00 -1.35 30.30
C LYS A 74 -15.47 -0.30 31.29
N GLN A 75 -14.55 0.56 30.85
CA GLN A 75 -14.04 1.66 31.65
C GLN A 75 -15.14 2.67 31.99
N GLU A 76 -15.90 3.14 31.00
CA GLU A 76 -17.02 4.07 31.20
C GLU A 76 -18.08 3.49 32.15
N ALA A 77 -18.40 2.20 32.01
CA ALA A 77 -19.33 1.52 32.92
C ALA A 77 -18.78 1.45 34.36
N ASN A 78 -17.48 1.21 34.52
CA ASN A 78 -16.83 1.20 35.84
C ASN A 78 -16.88 2.58 36.50
N ASP A 79 -16.55 3.63 35.75
CA ASP A 79 -16.57 5.01 36.23
C ASP A 79 -17.97 5.43 36.70
N LEU A 80 -19.02 5.05 35.95
CA LEU A 80 -20.41 5.28 36.34
C LEU A 80 -20.81 4.53 37.62
N LEU A 81 -20.36 3.29 37.79
CA LEU A 81 -20.59 2.51 39.01
C LEU A 81 -19.90 3.16 40.21
N LEU A 82 -18.65 3.58 40.06
CA LEU A 82 -17.91 4.29 41.10
C LEU A 82 -18.60 5.60 41.47
N GLN A 83 -19.02 6.39 40.50
CA GLN A 83 -19.76 7.62 40.74
C GLN A 83 -21.05 7.36 41.53
N ARG A 84 -21.80 6.31 41.18
CA ARG A 84 -23.01 5.92 41.90
C ARG A 84 -22.72 5.53 43.35
N ILE A 85 -21.67 4.74 43.59
CA ILE A 85 -21.25 4.33 44.93
C ILE A 85 -20.85 5.54 45.76
N LEU A 86 -20.07 6.46 45.21
CA LEU A 86 -19.62 7.68 45.90
C LEU A 86 -20.80 8.58 46.27
N ASN A 87 -21.77 8.75 45.37
CA ASN A 87 -22.98 9.54 45.60
C ASN A 87 -23.86 8.94 46.71
N LEU A 88 -23.97 7.61 46.79
CA LEU A 88 -24.72 6.93 47.85
C LEU A 88 -24.06 7.10 49.22
N ASN A 89 -22.72 7.07 49.29
CA ASN A 89 -21.99 7.27 50.55
C ASN A 89 -22.09 8.72 51.05
N SER A 90 -22.04 9.71 50.15
CA SER A 90 -22.16 11.12 50.51
C SER A 90 -23.58 11.51 50.94
N GLY A 91 -24.62 10.84 50.44
CA GLY A 91 -25.99 10.99 50.93
C GLY A 91 -26.25 10.36 52.32
N ASN A 92 -25.41 9.41 52.74
CA ASN A 92 -25.57 8.69 54.01
C ASN A 92 -24.85 9.38 55.19
N SER A 93 -23.88 10.26 54.92
CA SER A 93 -23.13 10.99 55.95
C SER A 93 -23.79 12.29 56.44
N GLY A 94 -24.94 12.69 55.88
CA GLY A 94 -25.64 13.93 56.23
C GLY A 94 -26.77 13.81 57.27
N CYS A 95 -27.03 12.61 57.78
CA CYS A 95 -28.09 12.33 58.75
C CYS A 95 -27.54 11.62 59.99
N ILE A 96 -26.65 12.26 60.76
CA ILE A 96 -26.39 11.94 62.18
C ILE A 96 -26.14 13.24 62.93
#